data_AF-A0A7S4QN86-F1
#
_entry.id   AF-A0A7S4QN86-F1
#
_cell.length_a   1.000
_cell.length_b   1.000
_cell.length_c   1.000
_cell.angle_alpha   90.00
_cell.angle_beta   90.00
_cell.angle_gamma   90.00
#
_symmetry.space_group_name_H-M   'P 1'
#
loop_
_entity.id
_entity.type
_entity.pdbx_description
1 polymer ?
#
loop_
_entity_poly.entity_id
_entity_poly.type
_entity_poly.pdbx_seq_one_letter_code
_entity_poly.pdbx_strand_id
1 'polypeptide(L)'
;MTNRYLPRLLLAASLPIAALILALAARLGVPLHLCALLSPGVVAGTVWSLGVPSARLLGFALGFVGFDDFKRERIDLFLRLLAERADLAATDIICVQECYSGLLFPGGYPEQLIEGAKRLGWRHAVAPSRWPSFPATLALNSGLVLLSKRPILDSATLTFGMSLEAANVNRGALHAELEGGVHVFTCHISPGPAVAGRGLS
;
A
#
# COMPACT_ATOMS: atom_id res chain seq x y z
N MET A 1 6.84 9.12 -12.84
CA MET A 1 6.79 8.09 -13.91
C MET A 1 5.47 7.32 -13.89
N THR A 2 4.86 7.04 -15.04
CA THR A 2 3.65 6.21 -15.10
C THR A 2 3.97 4.75 -14.76
N ASN A 3 3.02 4.07 -14.13
CA ASN A 3 3.08 2.68 -13.65
C ASN A 3 3.29 1.61 -14.76
N ARG A 4 3.72 2.01 -15.97
CA ARG A 4 3.82 1.19 -17.18
C ARG A 4 4.87 0.07 -17.07
N TYR A 5 5.88 0.26 -16.22
CA TYR A 5 6.94 -0.73 -16.02
C TYR A 5 6.66 -1.69 -14.86
N LEU A 6 5.72 -1.38 -13.96
CA LEU A 6 5.45 -2.21 -12.79
C LEU A 6 5.03 -3.64 -13.18
N PRO A 7 4.11 -3.89 -14.12
CA PRO A 7 3.78 -5.27 -14.52
C PRO A 7 5.00 -6.05 -15.02
N ARG A 8 5.92 -5.40 -15.74
CA ARG A 8 7.15 -6.01 -16.24
C ARG A 8 8.11 -6.34 -15.10
N LEU A 9 8.23 -5.46 -14.11
CA LEU A 9 9.05 -5.68 -12.92
C LEU A 9 8.48 -6.76 -12.00
N LEU A 10 7.16 -6.79 -11.80
CA LEU A 10 6.47 -7.84 -11.06
C LEU A 10 6.74 -9.20 -11.72
N LEU A 11 6.57 -9.29 -13.04
CA LEU A 11 6.84 -10.51 -13.78
C LEU A 11 8.32 -10.90 -13.73
N ALA A 12 9.24 -9.99 -14.05
CA ALA A 12 10.68 -10.25 -14.02
C ALA A 12 11.18 -10.70 -12.65
N ALA A 13 10.66 -10.12 -11.56
CA ALA A 13 11.06 -10.47 -10.21
C ALA A 13 10.41 -11.77 -9.70
N SER A 14 9.27 -12.18 -10.28
CA SER A 14 8.58 -13.43 -9.93
C SER A 14 9.19 -14.66 -10.61
N LEU A 15 9.79 -14.50 -11.79
CA LEU A 15 10.37 -15.61 -12.57
C LEU A 15 11.47 -16.40 -11.84
N PRO A 16 12.45 -15.78 -11.14
CA PRO A 16 13.45 -16.51 -10.37
C PRO A 16 12.85 -17.34 -9.23
N ILE A 17 11.81 -16.81 -8.56
CA ILE A 17 11.13 -17.48 -7.46
C ILE A 17 10.35 -18.68 -8.00
N ALA A 18 9.62 -18.50 -9.09
CA ALA A 18 8.91 -19.60 -9.76
C ALA A 18 9.88 -20.68 -10.25
N ALA A 19 11.00 -20.30 -10.86
CA ALA A 19 12.03 -21.24 -11.30
C ALA A 19 12.61 -22.04 -10.13
N LEU A 20 12.87 -21.40 -8.98
CA LEU A 20 13.35 -22.06 -7.77
C LEU A 20 12.32 -23.08 -7.22
N ILE A 21 11.04 -22.70 -7.17
CA ILE A 21 9.95 -23.60 -6.73
C ILE A 21 9.88 -24.83 -7.63
N LEU A 22 9.93 -24.65 -8.96
CA LEU A 22 9.86 -25.76 -9.92
C LEU A 22 11.12 -26.65 -9.86
N ALA A 23 12.30 -26.07 -9.67
CA ALA A 23 13.54 -26.83 -9.49
C ALA A 23 13.51 -27.68 -8.20
N LEU A 24 12.97 -27.12 -7.11
CA LEU A 24 12.79 -27.85 -5.86
C LEU A 24 11.78 -28.99 -6.03
N ALA A 25 10.65 -28.76 -6.70
CA ALA A 25 9.64 -29.78 -6.98
C ALA A 25 10.24 -30.94 -7.80
N ALA A 26 11.01 -30.64 -8.85
CA ALA A 26 11.70 -31.67 -9.64
C ALA A 26 12.69 -32.48 -8.79
N ARG A 27 13.43 -31.83 -7.89
CA ARG A 27 14.35 -32.51 -6.96
C ARG A 27 13.63 -33.42 -5.96
N LEU A 28 12.39 -33.08 -5.61
CA LEU A 28 11.51 -33.90 -4.76
C LEU A 28 10.78 -35.01 -5.54
N GLY A 29 11.12 -35.24 -6.81
CA GLY A 29 10.58 -36.32 -7.63
C GLY A 29 9.28 -35.97 -8.35
N VAL A 30 8.85 -34.71 -8.37
CA VAL A 30 7.71 -34.29 -9.19
C VAL A 30 8.09 -34.38 -10.67
N PRO A 31 7.33 -35.11 -11.50
CA PRO A 31 7.61 -35.22 -12.93
C PRO A 31 7.70 -33.87 -13.64
N LEU A 32 8.66 -33.72 -14.55
CA LEU A 32 8.93 -32.46 -15.24
C LEU A 32 7.72 -31.93 -16.03
N HIS A 33 6.89 -32.82 -16.60
CA HIS A 33 5.68 -32.43 -17.31
C HIS A 33 4.61 -31.83 -16.38
N LEU A 34 4.53 -32.30 -15.13
CA LEU A 34 3.66 -31.70 -14.11
C LEU A 34 4.22 -30.35 -13.66
N CYS A 35 5.53 -30.21 -13.50
CA CYS A 35 6.16 -28.91 -13.24
C CYS A 35 5.87 -27.90 -14.36
N ALA A 36 5.95 -28.32 -15.63
CA ALA A 36 5.61 -27.48 -16.77
C ALA A 36 4.14 -27.06 -16.76
N LEU A 37 3.23 -28.00 -16.48
CA LEU A 37 1.78 -27.74 -16.38
C LEU A 37 1.44 -26.75 -15.24
N LEU A 38 2.10 -26.88 -14.09
CA LEU A 38 1.85 -26.04 -12.90
C LEU A 38 2.56 -24.67 -12.98
N SER A 39 3.56 -24.52 -13.86
CA SER A 39 4.40 -23.32 -13.94
C SER A 39 3.62 -21.99 -14.09
N PRO A 40 2.54 -21.88 -14.90
CA PRO A 40 1.81 -20.63 -15.01
C PRO A 40 1.09 -20.26 -13.71
N GLY A 41 0.57 -21.25 -13.00
CA GLY A 41 -0.09 -21.06 -11.69
C GLY A 41 0.89 -20.62 -10.61
N VAL A 42 2.10 -21.19 -10.60
CA VAL A 42 3.17 -20.78 -9.68
C VAL A 42 3.66 -19.36 -9.99
N VAL A 43 3.83 -19.00 -11.26
CA VAL A 43 4.20 -17.62 -11.65
C VAL A 43 3.09 -16.64 -11.26
N ALA A 44 1.83 -16.94 -11.57
CA ALA A 44 0.71 -16.09 -11.19
C ALA A 44 0.60 -15.93 -9.66
N GLY A 45 0.75 -17.03 -8.91
CA GLY A 45 0.72 -17.04 -7.45
C GLY A 45 1.86 -16.24 -6.82
N THR A 46 3.07 -16.31 -7.39
CA THR A 46 4.23 -15.55 -6.91
C THR A 46 4.13 -14.07 -7.28
N VAL A 47 3.68 -13.71 -8.48
CA VAL A 47 3.36 -12.31 -8.84
C VAL A 47 2.31 -11.74 -7.90
N TRP A 48 1.27 -12.51 -7.59
CA TRP A 48 0.18 -12.04 -6.74
C TRP A 48 0.65 -11.85 -5.29
N SER A 49 1.34 -12.84 -4.72
CA SER A 49 1.70 -12.85 -3.30
C SER A 49 2.97 -12.06 -2.98
N LEU A 50 3.94 -12.06 -3.90
CA LEU A 50 5.29 -11.54 -3.68
C LEU A 50 5.70 -10.47 -4.70
N GLY A 51 4.92 -10.23 -5.75
CA GLY A 51 5.33 -9.35 -6.83
C GLY A 51 5.76 -7.97 -6.34
N VAL A 52 4.99 -7.33 -5.46
CA VAL A 52 5.33 -5.98 -4.95
C VAL A 52 6.63 -5.99 -4.13
N PRO A 53 6.80 -6.87 -3.12
CA PRO A 53 8.10 -7.08 -2.49
C PRO A 53 9.24 -7.33 -3.47
N SER A 54 9.06 -8.25 -4.41
CA SER A 54 10.09 -8.66 -5.36
C SER A 54 10.47 -7.53 -6.31
N ALA A 55 9.50 -6.73 -6.78
CA ALA A 55 9.75 -5.56 -7.62
C ALA A 55 10.48 -4.46 -6.86
N ARG A 56 10.16 -4.24 -5.58
CA ARG A 56 10.89 -3.29 -4.73
C ARG A 56 12.30 -3.77 -4.42
N LEU A 57 12.48 -5.05 -4.12
CA LEU A 57 13.80 -5.67 -3.91
C LEU A 57 14.66 -5.55 -5.17
N LEU A 58 14.09 -5.87 -6.33
CA LEU A 58 14.78 -5.76 -7.62
C LEU A 58 15.12 -4.30 -7.93
N GLY A 59 14.20 -3.37 -7.67
CA GLY A 59 14.44 -1.93 -7.81
C GLY A 59 15.62 -1.46 -6.94
N PHE A 60 15.63 -1.86 -5.67
CA PHE A 60 16.71 -1.57 -4.74
C PHE A 60 18.05 -2.17 -5.19
N ALA A 61 18.06 -3.46 -5.55
CA ALA A 61 19.27 -4.18 -5.96
C ALA A 61 19.88 -3.65 -7.26
N LEU A 62 19.05 -3.19 -8.20
CA LEU A 62 19.50 -2.61 -9.46
C LEU A 62 19.92 -1.13 -9.33
N GLY A 63 19.97 -0.59 -8.11
CA GLY A 63 20.36 0.80 -7.90
C GLY A 63 19.36 1.80 -8.49
N PHE A 64 18.11 1.37 -8.75
CA PHE A 64 16.99 2.29 -8.96
C PHE A 64 16.59 2.91 -7.60
N VAL A 65 17.56 3.56 -6.96
CA VAL A 65 17.37 4.44 -5.83
C VAL A 65 16.66 5.67 -6.39
N GLY A 66 15.36 5.79 -6.13
CA GLY A 66 14.54 6.81 -6.77
C GLY A 66 13.90 6.31 -8.07
N PHE A 67 12.96 5.36 -7.96
CA PHE A 67 11.67 5.67 -8.60
C PHE A 67 11.34 7.09 -8.15
N ASP A 68 11.44 8.11 -9.02
CA ASP A 68 11.07 9.50 -8.70
C ASP A 68 9.87 9.44 -7.77
N ASP A 69 10.10 9.80 -6.50
CA ASP A 69 9.18 9.41 -5.44
C ASP A 69 8.06 10.44 -5.42
N PHE A 70 7.31 10.44 -6.52
CA PHE A 70 6.17 11.31 -6.80
C PHE A 70 5.19 11.31 -5.63
N LYS A 71 5.19 10.27 -4.79
CA LYS A 71 4.41 10.21 -3.56
C LYS A 71 4.93 11.18 -2.50
N ARG A 72 6.25 11.23 -2.28
CA ARG A 72 6.88 12.23 -1.38
C ARG A 72 6.65 13.64 -1.89
N GLU A 73 6.89 13.88 -3.17
CA GLU A 73 6.63 15.19 -3.78
C GLU A 73 5.16 15.60 -3.64
N ARG A 74 4.22 14.66 -3.84
CA ARG A 74 2.79 14.92 -3.62
C ARG A 74 2.44 15.16 -2.16
N ILE A 75 3.11 14.50 -1.22
CA ILE A 75 2.95 14.77 0.21
C ILE A 75 3.47 16.18 0.52
N ASP A 76 4.64 16.56 0.01
CA ASP A 76 5.20 17.90 0.23
C ASP A 76 4.31 18.99 -0.38
N LEU A 77 3.78 18.77 -1.59
CA LEU A 77 2.80 19.66 -2.21
C LEU A 77 1.50 19.74 -1.40
N PHE A 78 1.01 18.61 -0.89
CA PHE A 78 -0.18 18.59 -0.05
C PHE A 78 0.03 19.37 1.26
N LEU A 79 1.15 19.15 1.94
CA LEU A 79 1.52 19.88 3.16
C LEU A 79 1.67 21.38 2.90
N ARG A 80 2.28 21.75 1.77
CA ARG A 80 2.39 23.15 1.34
C ARG A 80 1.02 23.76 1.12
N LEU A 81 0.09 23.05 0.45
CA LEU A 81 -1.29 23.51 0.27
C LEU A 81 -2.00 23.71 1.61
N LEU A 82 -1.82 22.82 2.59
CA LEU A 82 -2.37 23.00 3.93
C LEU A 82 -1.82 24.23 4.65
N ALA A 83 -0.55 24.59 4.41
CA ALA A 83 0.08 25.77 5.00
C ALA A 83 -0.36 27.08 4.33
N GLU A 84 -0.53 27.08 3.01
CA GLU A 84 -0.83 28.29 2.22
C GLU A 84 -2.32 28.65 2.20
N ARG A 85 -3.21 27.66 2.39
CA ARG A 85 -4.67 27.87 2.32
C ARG A 85 -5.32 27.95 3.70
N ALA A 86 -5.75 29.15 4.08
CA ALA A 86 -6.40 29.39 5.37
C ALA A 86 -7.67 28.55 5.60
N ASP A 87 -8.45 28.28 4.55
CA ASP A 87 -9.66 27.46 4.64
C ASP A 87 -9.35 25.98 4.92
N LEU A 88 -8.30 25.44 4.31
CA LEU A 88 -7.82 24.09 4.62
C LEU A 88 -7.14 24.05 5.99
N ALA A 89 -6.35 25.08 6.32
CA ALA A 89 -5.71 25.23 7.62
C ALA A 89 -6.73 25.30 8.77
N ALA A 90 -7.96 25.75 8.53
CA ALA A 90 -9.03 25.76 9.52
C ALA A 90 -9.61 24.36 9.78
N THR A 91 -9.38 23.37 8.92
CA THR A 91 -9.90 22.01 9.06
C THR A 91 -9.32 21.31 10.28
N ASP A 92 -10.17 20.75 11.14
CA ASP A 92 -9.72 20.07 12.37
C ASP A 92 -9.25 18.64 12.13
N ILE A 93 -9.87 17.95 11.17
CA ILE A 93 -9.68 16.52 10.93
C ILE A 93 -9.46 16.27 9.44
N ILE A 94 -8.40 15.56 9.09
CA ILE A 94 -8.08 15.18 7.70
C ILE A 94 -8.00 13.66 7.62
N CYS A 95 -8.76 13.08 6.70
CA CYS A 95 -8.69 11.66 6.37
C CYS A 95 -7.98 11.49 5.03
N VAL A 96 -6.90 10.73 5.01
CA VAL A 96 -6.07 10.47 3.83
C VAL A 96 -6.17 8.99 3.46
N GLN A 97 -6.29 8.74 2.15
CA GLN A 97 -6.29 7.40 1.55
C GLN A 97 -5.05 7.23 0.67
N GLU A 98 -4.75 5.98 0.28
CA GLU A 98 -3.61 5.61 -0.56
C GLU A 98 -2.21 5.99 -0.02
N CYS A 99 -2.10 6.32 1.27
CA CYS A 99 -0.83 6.55 1.96
C CYS A 99 -0.20 5.21 2.38
N TYR A 100 0.04 4.33 1.40
CA TYR A 100 0.41 2.95 1.66
C TYR A 100 1.82 2.81 2.26
N SER A 101 1.97 1.89 3.20
CA SER A 101 3.27 1.38 3.64
C SER A 101 3.30 -0.14 3.54
N GLY A 102 4.47 -0.70 3.23
CA GLY A 102 4.69 -2.14 3.10
C GLY A 102 5.71 -2.63 4.11
N LEU A 103 5.60 -3.90 4.54
CA LEU A 103 6.42 -4.48 5.60
C LEU A 103 7.91 -4.54 5.23
N LEU A 104 8.23 -5.13 4.07
CA LEU A 104 9.62 -5.40 3.67
C LEU A 104 10.34 -4.18 3.09
N PHE A 105 9.60 -3.14 2.69
CA PHE A 105 10.13 -1.94 2.06
C PHE A 105 9.26 -0.73 2.41
N PRO A 106 9.31 -0.20 3.63
CA PRO A 106 8.52 0.95 4.01
C PRO A 106 8.95 2.18 3.20
N GLY A 107 8.00 2.81 2.51
CA GLY A 107 8.27 4.01 1.73
C GLY A 107 8.40 5.27 2.58
N GLY A 108 8.16 5.20 3.90
CA GLY A 108 8.19 6.35 4.81
C GLY A 108 7.10 7.38 4.57
N TYR A 109 6.09 7.08 3.73
CA TYR A 109 5.06 8.04 3.31
C TYR A 109 4.13 8.46 4.46
N PRO A 110 3.57 7.53 5.26
CA PRO A 110 2.77 7.93 6.42
C PRO A 110 3.58 8.76 7.40
N GLU A 111 4.83 8.39 7.65
CA GLU A 111 5.71 9.11 8.57
C GLU A 111 5.98 10.54 8.09
N GLN A 112 6.32 10.72 6.81
CA GLN A 112 6.53 12.05 6.22
C GLN A 112 5.27 12.91 6.31
N LEU A 113 4.12 12.35 5.95
CA LEU A 113 2.83 13.05 6.02
C LEU A 113 2.48 13.45 7.46
N ILE A 114 2.60 12.52 8.42
CA ILE A 114 2.27 12.75 9.83
C ILE A 114 3.19 13.80 10.44
N GLU A 115 4.50 13.67 10.29
CA GLU A 115 5.45 14.65 10.84
C GLU A 115 5.36 16.02 10.15
N GLY A 116 5.04 16.04 8.85
CA GLY A 116 4.67 17.26 8.15
C GLY A 116 3.44 17.93 8.74
N ALA A 117 2.34 17.19 8.90
CA ALA A 117 1.07 17.72 9.39
C ALA A 117 1.14 18.17 10.86
N LYS A 118 1.90 17.46 11.70
CA LYS A 118 2.16 17.86 13.09
C LYS A 118 2.78 19.25 13.19
N ARG A 119 3.74 19.57 12.29
CA ARG A 119 4.37 20.91 12.22
C ARG A 119 3.38 22.01 11.83
N LEU A 120 2.28 21.66 11.16
CA LEU A 120 1.23 22.58 10.74
C LEU A 120 0.04 22.63 11.74
N GLY A 121 0.09 21.89 12.85
CA GLY A 121 -0.89 21.96 13.92
C GLY A 121 -1.78 20.72 14.09
N TRP A 122 -1.77 19.76 13.16
CA TRP A 122 -2.44 18.47 13.35
C TRP A 122 -1.57 17.54 14.20
N ARG A 123 -1.57 17.78 15.51
CA ARG A 123 -0.66 17.15 16.48
C ARG A 123 -0.94 15.65 16.70
N HIS A 124 -2.16 15.22 16.45
CA HIS A 124 -2.60 13.84 16.67
C HIS A 124 -2.78 13.15 15.33
N ALA A 125 -2.31 11.90 15.24
CA ALA A 125 -2.46 11.11 14.04
C ALA A 125 -2.64 9.64 14.41
N VAL A 126 -3.43 8.94 13.60
CA VAL A 126 -3.51 7.48 13.63
C VAL A 126 -3.42 6.94 12.21
N ALA A 127 -2.69 5.85 12.08
CA ALA A 127 -2.61 5.04 10.88
C ALA A 127 -2.81 3.57 11.29
N PRO A 128 -3.28 2.71 10.38
CA PRO A 128 -3.26 1.27 10.57
C PRO A 128 -1.90 0.82 11.09
N SER A 129 -1.90 -0.20 11.93
CA SER A 129 -0.66 -0.85 12.32
C SER A 129 0.17 -1.16 11.06
N ARG A 130 1.49 -1.03 11.17
CA ARG A 130 2.40 -1.29 10.04
C ARG A 130 2.30 -2.74 9.52
N TRP A 131 1.61 -3.62 10.25
CA TRP A 131 1.57 -5.07 10.02
C TRP A 131 0.20 -5.42 9.41
N PRO A 132 0.13 -5.64 8.09
CA PRO A 132 -1.11 -6.10 7.48
C PRO A 132 -1.49 -7.50 7.97
N SER A 133 -2.79 -7.74 8.14
CA SER A 133 -3.32 -9.05 8.48
C SER A 133 -3.03 -10.08 7.39
N PHE A 134 -2.80 -11.33 7.79
CA PHE A 134 -2.72 -12.46 6.86
C PHE A 134 -4.04 -12.60 6.06
N PRO A 135 -4.01 -12.90 4.75
CA PRO A 135 -2.87 -13.38 3.95
C PRO A 135 -2.06 -12.31 3.19
N ALA A 136 -2.42 -11.03 3.30
CA ALA A 136 -1.74 -9.95 2.60
C ALA A 136 -0.56 -9.36 3.39
N THR A 137 0.07 -10.18 4.24
CA THR A 137 1.12 -9.85 5.22
C THR A 137 2.37 -9.22 4.58
N LEU A 138 2.54 -9.35 3.26
CA LEU A 138 3.73 -8.90 2.53
C LEU A 138 3.46 -7.74 1.57
N ALA A 139 2.21 -7.29 1.41
CA ALA A 139 1.85 -6.35 0.36
C ALA A 139 1.87 -4.89 0.86
N LEU A 140 0.70 -4.32 1.13
CA LEU A 140 0.52 -2.93 1.57
C LEU A 140 -0.56 -2.90 2.66
N ASN A 141 -0.40 -2.00 3.64
CA ASN A 141 -1.49 -1.67 4.57
C ASN A 141 -2.66 -0.99 3.84
N SER A 142 -3.72 -0.60 4.57
CA SER A 142 -4.89 0.04 3.97
C SER A 142 -4.62 1.43 3.40
N GLY A 143 -3.43 2.01 3.65
CA GLY A 143 -3.07 3.35 3.22
C GLY A 143 -3.92 4.46 3.84
N LEU A 144 -4.64 4.16 4.92
CA LEU A 144 -5.42 5.12 5.67
C LEU A 144 -4.53 5.90 6.63
N VAL A 145 -4.71 7.21 6.72
CA VAL A 145 -4.16 8.05 7.78
C VAL A 145 -5.24 9.02 8.20
N LEU A 146 -5.43 9.18 9.50
CA LEU A 146 -6.29 10.22 10.08
C LEU A 146 -5.40 11.18 10.86
N LEU A 147 -5.53 12.47 10.55
CA LEU A 147 -4.83 13.57 11.20
C LEU A 147 -5.87 14.41 11.94
N SER A 148 -5.57 14.83 13.17
CA SER A 148 -6.48 15.61 14.01
C SER A 148 -5.73 16.67 14.81
N LYS A 149 -6.33 17.86 14.93
CA LYS A 149 -5.90 18.87 15.90
C LYS A 149 -6.35 18.54 17.33
N ARG A 150 -7.39 17.71 17.47
CA ARG A 150 -7.95 17.27 18.74
C ARG A 150 -7.31 15.95 19.19
N PRO A 151 -7.17 15.70 20.50
CA PRO A 151 -6.66 14.43 21.00
C PRO A 151 -7.47 13.24 20.49
N ILE A 152 -6.78 12.21 20.00
CA ILE A 152 -7.34 10.89 19.71
C ILE A 152 -7.23 10.06 20.99
N LEU A 153 -8.37 9.61 21.51
CA LEU A 153 -8.46 8.84 22.76
C LEU A 153 -8.38 7.34 22.51
N ASP A 154 -9.03 6.87 21.45
CA ASP A 154 -9.02 5.47 21.02
C ASP A 154 -9.05 5.37 19.50
N SER A 155 -8.63 4.22 18.97
CA SER A 155 -8.68 3.96 17.54
C SER A 155 -8.70 2.47 17.22
N ALA A 156 -9.45 2.12 16.18
CA ALA A 156 -9.54 0.75 15.69
C ALA A 156 -9.36 0.71 14.17
N THR A 157 -8.74 -0.36 13.67
CA THR A 157 -8.65 -0.64 12.24
C THR A 157 -9.34 -1.95 11.94
N LEU A 158 -10.18 -1.95 10.91
CA LEU A 158 -10.82 -3.15 10.37
C LEU A 158 -10.29 -3.41 8.96
N THR A 159 -9.86 -4.65 8.69
CA THR A 159 -9.50 -5.08 7.32
C THR A 159 -10.70 -5.78 6.70
N PHE A 160 -11.08 -5.40 5.47
CA PHE A 160 -12.25 -5.97 4.78
C PHE A 160 -12.03 -7.36 4.19
N GLY A 161 -10.84 -7.94 4.37
CA GLY A 161 -10.45 -9.23 3.82
C GLY A 161 -9.59 -9.10 2.55
N MET A 162 -9.42 -10.21 1.82
CA MET A 162 -8.64 -10.23 0.58
C MET A 162 -9.31 -9.39 -0.51
N SER A 163 -8.59 -8.42 -1.04
CA SER A 163 -8.96 -7.76 -2.29
C SER A 163 -8.39 -8.55 -3.48
N LEU A 164 -9.20 -8.73 -4.53
CA LEU A 164 -8.76 -9.32 -5.81
C LEU A 164 -7.99 -8.32 -6.69
N GLU A 165 -7.67 -7.14 -6.16
CA GLU A 165 -6.92 -6.13 -6.89
C GLU A 165 -5.46 -6.50 -7.10
N ALA A 166 -4.89 -5.96 -8.20
CA ALA A 166 -3.45 -5.94 -8.39
C ALA A 166 -2.77 -5.35 -7.14
N ALA A 167 -1.69 -6.00 -6.70
CA ALA A 167 -0.86 -5.59 -5.56
C ALA A 167 -1.40 -5.89 -4.14
N ASN A 168 -2.51 -6.63 -3.96
CA ASN A 168 -2.94 -7.14 -2.65
C ASN A 168 -3.04 -6.08 -1.54
N VAL A 169 -3.65 -4.93 -1.85
CA VAL A 169 -3.87 -3.87 -0.86
C VAL A 169 -4.86 -4.35 0.19
N ASN A 170 -4.52 -4.22 1.47
CA ASN A 170 -5.43 -4.51 2.59
C ASN A 170 -6.46 -3.39 2.73
N ARG A 171 -7.50 -3.41 1.89
CA ARG A 171 -8.64 -2.51 2.01
C ARG A 171 -9.27 -2.61 3.40
N GLY A 172 -9.79 -1.51 3.92
CA GLY A 172 -10.26 -1.48 5.30
C GLY A 172 -10.90 -0.17 5.71
N ALA A 173 -11.24 -0.10 6.99
CA ALA A 173 -11.72 1.08 7.67
C ALA A 173 -10.81 1.42 8.85
N LEU A 174 -10.71 2.72 9.14
CA LEU A 174 -10.02 3.29 10.28
C LEU A 174 -11.02 4.13 11.05
N HIS A 175 -11.18 3.80 12.32
CA HIS A 175 -12.00 4.50 13.31
C HIS A 175 -11.08 5.21 14.30
N ALA A 176 -11.47 6.41 14.70
CA ALA A 176 -10.85 7.16 15.79
C ALA A 176 -11.93 7.82 16.66
N GLU A 177 -11.79 7.70 17.97
CA GLU A 177 -12.52 8.48 18.96
C GLU A 177 -11.68 9.68 19.37
N LEU A 178 -12.25 10.88 19.27
CA LEU A 178 -11.62 12.13 19.65
C LEU A 178 -12.18 12.64 20.99
N GLU A 179 -11.38 13.43 21.69
CA GLU A 179 -11.84 14.16 22.88
C GLU A 179 -13.15 14.90 22.61
N GLY A 180 -14.11 14.82 23.53
CA GLY A 180 -15.45 15.40 23.37
C GLY A 180 -16.45 14.49 22.66
N GLY A 181 -16.17 13.18 22.56
CA GLY A 181 -17.11 12.17 22.08
C GLY A 181 -17.35 12.17 20.58
N VAL A 182 -16.41 12.72 19.79
CA VAL A 182 -16.51 12.74 18.33
C VAL A 182 -15.88 11.48 17.76
N HIS A 183 -16.67 10.69 17.02
CA HIS A 183 -16.17 9.51 16.32
C HIS A 183 -15.99 9.79 14.83
N VAL A 184 -14.83 9.44 14.30
CA VAL A 184 -14.49 9.61 12.89
C VAL A 184 -14.23 8.26 12.27
N PHE A 185 -14.80 8.03 11.10
CA PHE A 185 -14.58 6.83 10.30
C PHE A 185 -14.09 7.24 8.92
N THR A 186 -13.02 6.60 8.46
CA THR A 186 -12.58 6.66 7.07
C THR A 186 -12.42 5.25 6.54
N CYS A 187 -12.73 5.04 5.27
CA CYS A 187 -12.59 3.73 4.65
C CYS A 187 -11.93 3.86 3.28
N HIS A 188 -11.29 2.78 2.89
CA HIS A 188 -10.68 2.63 1.60
C HIS A 188 -11.23 1.36 0.96
N ILE A 189 -12.31 1.54 0.21
CA ILE A 189 -13.01 0.44 -0.46
C ILE A 189 -12.33 0.08 -1.78
N SER A 190 -12.48 -1.16 -2.21
CA SER A 190 -12.06 -1.56 -3.55
C SER A 190 -12.80 -0.73 -4.60
N PRO A 191 -12.13 -0.27 -5.66
CA PRO A 191 -12.81 0.35 -6.77
C PRO A 191 -13.79 -0.67 -7.37
N GLY A 192 -15.04 -0.24 -7.58
CA GLY A 192 -16.04 -1.11 -8.21
C GLY A 192 -15.63 -1.48 -9.65
N PRO A 193 -16.19 -2.57 -10.23
CA PRO A 193 -15.88 -3.02 -11.58
C PRO A 193 -16.06 -1.91 -12.65
N ALA A 194 -16.98 -0.97 -12.42
CA ALA A 194 -17.27 0.14 -13.33
C ALA A 194 -16.13 1.17 -13.46
N VAL A 195 -15.24 1.28 -12.45
CA VAL A 195 -14.11 2.22 -12.44
C VAL A 195 -12.87 1.62 -13.12
N ALA A 196 -12.78 0.29 -13.18
CA ALA A 196 -11.67 -0.43 -13.79
C ALA A 196 -11.74 -0.50 -15.33
N GLY A 197 -12.85 -0.06 -15.96
CA GLY A 197 -13.12 -0.32 -17.38
C GLY A 197 -13.75 0.82 -18.19
N ARG A 198 -14.08 1.98 -17.62
CA ARG A 198 -14.37 3.17 -18.43
C ARG A 198 -13.09 3.96 -18.65
N GLY A 199 -12.24 3.42 -19.52
CA GLY A 199 -11.35 4.28 -20.28
C GLY A 199 -12.19 5.40 -20.89
N LEU A 200 -11.67 6.61 -20.81
CA LEU A 200 -12.16 7.76 -21.56
C LEU A 200 -12.45 7.31 -23.00
N SER A 201 -13.73 7.18 -23.34
CA SER A 201 -14.20 7.14 -24.72
C SER A 201 -14.16 8.56 -25.27
#